data_AF-A0A1H9QFL8-F1
#
_entry.id   AF-A0A1H9QFL8-F1
#
_cell.length_a   1.000
_cell.length_b   1.000
_cell.length_c   1.000
_cell.angle_alpha   90.00
_cell.angle_beta   90.00
_cell.angle_gamma   90.00
#
_symmetry.space_group_name_H-M   'P 1'
#
loop_
_entity.id
_entity.type
_entity.pdbx_description
1 polymer ?
#
loop_
_entity_poly.entity_id
_entity_poly.type
_entity_poly.pdbx_seq_one_letter_code
_entity_poly.pdbx_strand_id
1 'polypeptide(L)'
;MIKQQRYASIFLLILGSAIWGSTLWVRMAYPDLLVVFPIYFGSAPNLGTSMMMAPALVFLSTYLQKKAASLKWIGSCAIFTSFCQILSESYYLYSHQVAFQWIDILYGIVGLVLVVLVYYFL
;
A
#
# COMPACT_ATOMS: atom_id res chain seq x y z
N MET A 1 -18.31 4.16 -14.36
CA MET A 1 -17.22 4.91 -13.68
C MET A 1 -17.33 4.94 -12.15
N ILE A 2 -18.24 5.71 -11.49
CA ILE A 2 -18.21 5.85 -10.00
C ILE A 2 -18.35 4.51 -9.26
N LYS A 3 -19.32 3.67 -9.65
CA LYS A 3 -19.51 2.35 -9.06
C LYS A 3 -18.27 1.46 -9.22
N GLN A 4 -17.67 1.45 -10.41
CA GLN A 4 -16.45 0.69 -10.71
C GLN A 4 -15.27 1.16 -9.85
N GLN A 5 -15.04 2.47 -9.74
CA GLN A 5 -13.99 3.00 -8.88
C GLN A 5 -14.19 2.58 -7.42
N ARG A 6 -15.42 2.63 -6.89
CA ARG A 6 -15.71 2.17 -5.53
C ARG A 6 -15.44 0.68 -5.33
N TYR A 7 -15.87 -0.17 -6.27
CA TYR A 7 -15.60 -1.60 -6.19
C TYR A 7 -14.11 -1.90 -6.28
N ALA A 8 -13.38 -1.23 -7.17
CA ALA A 8 -11.93 -1.35 -7.27
C ALA A 8 -11.24 -0.90 -5.98
N SER A 9 -11.71 0.20 -5.36
CA SER A 9 -11.16 0.66 -4.09
C SER A 9 -11.39 -0.36 -2.96
N ILE A 10 -12.60 -0.91 -2.84
CA ILE A 10 -12.94 -1.93 -1.85
C ILE A 10 -12.10 -3.20 -2.06
N PHE A 11 -11.98 -3.64 -3.32
CA PHE A 11 -11.17 -4.80 -3.66
C PHE A 11 -9.70 -4.61 -3.27
N LEU A 12 -9.10 -3.47 -3.65
CA LEU A 12 -7.70 -3.15 -3.32
C LEU A 12 -7.49 -3.00 -1.81
N LEU A 13 -8.45 -2.42 -1.10
CA LEU A 13 -8.45 -2.36 0.37
C LEU A 13 -8.37 -3.76 0.99
N ILE A 14 -9.28 -4.66 0.59
CA ILE A 14 -9.31 -6.04 1.10
C ILE A 14 -8.01 -6.77 0.75
N LEU A 15 -7.55 -6.66 -0.49
CA LEU A 15 -6.32 -7.30 -0.94
C LEU A 15 -5.08 -6.77 -0.20
N GLY A 16 -4.97 -5.45 -0.05
CA GLY A 16 -3.88 -4.81 0.70
C GLY A 16 -3.88 -5.21 2.17
N SER A 17 -5.05 -5.25 2.82
CA SER A 17 -5.20 -5.74 4.19
C SER A 17 -4.84 -7.23 4.32
N ALA A 18 -5.23 -8.06 3.35
CA ALA A 18 -4.87 -9.48 3.35
C ALA A 18 -3.36 -9.68 3.21
N ILE A 19 -2.69 -8.96 2.29
CA ILE A 19 -1.23 -9.02 2.12
C ILE A 19 -0.53 -8.56 3.40
N TRP A 20 -0.93 -7.40 3.93
CA TRP A 20 -0.33 -6.83 5.14
C TRP A 20 -0.51 -7.74 6.35
N GLY A 21 -1.75 -8.18 6.62
CA GLY A 21 -2.09 -8.99 7.79
C GLY A 21 -1.52 -10.40 7.73
N SER A 22 -1.59 -11.06 6.57
CA SER A 22 -1.00 -12.40 6.41
C SER A 22 0.52 -12.36 6.54
N THR A 23 1.17 -11.32 6.00
CA THR A 23 2.62 -11.17 6.14
C THR A 23 3.00 -10.98 7.60
N LEU A 24 2.32 -10.09 8.33
CA LEU A 24 2.58 -9.90 9.77
C LEU A 24 2.31 -11.16 10.58
N TRP A 25 1.25 -11.89 10.26
CA TRP A 25 0.97 -13.17 10.92
C TRP A 25 2.10 -14.17 10.68
N VAL A 26 2.59 -14.32 9.44
CA VAL A 26 3.74 -15.21 9.15
C VAL A 26 4.98 -14.76 9.90
N ARG A 27 5.28 -13.46 9.95
CA ARG A 27 6.41 -12.93 10.74
C ARG A 27 6.35 -13.33 12.20
N MET A 28 5.15 -13.31 12.79
CA MET A 28 4.94 -13.65 14.20
C MET A 28 4.95 -15.16 14.45
N ALA A 29 4.35 -15.94 13.56
CA ALA A 29 4.22 -17.40 13.71
C ALA A 29 5.51 -18.15 13.33
N TYR A 30 6.29 -17.61 12.39
CA TYR A 30 7.48 -18.24 11.82
C TYR A 30 8.62 -17.24 11.68
N PRO A 31 9.22 -16.79 12.79
CA PRO A 31 10.28 -15.78 12.76
C PRO A 31 11.50 -16.20 11.93
N ASP A 32 11.79 -17.50 11.83
CA ASP A 32 12.91 -18.00 11.01
C ASP A 32 12.71 -17.76 9.50
N LEU A 33 11.45 -17.67 9.03
CA LEU A 33 11.16 -17.36 7.62
C LEU A 33 11.55 -15.93 7.24
N LEU A 34 11.61 -15.00 8.18
CA LEU A 34 12.14 -13.65 7.94
C LEU A 34 13.64 -13.69 7.63
N VAL A 35 14.37 -14.67 8.17
CA VAL A 35 15.81 -14.82 7.90
C VAL A 35 16.02 -15.44 6.52
N VAL A 36 15.18 -16.39 6.13
CA VAL A 36 15.29 -17.13 4.85
C VAL A 36 14.74 -16.32 3.67
N PHE A 37 13.62 -15.61 3.87
CA PHE A 37 12.96 -14.79 2.86
C PHE A 37 12.75 -13.35 3.34
N PRO A 38 13.84 -12.63 3.69
CA PRO A 38 13.78 -11.29 4.25
C PRO A 38 13.13 -10.29 3.29
N ILE A 39 13.33 -10.48 1.99
CA ILE A 39 12.78 -9.60 0.96
C ILE A 39 11.25 -9.68 0.92
N TYR A 40 10.70 -10.90 0.90
CA TYR A 40 9.26 -11.07 0.75
C TYR A 40 8.56 -10.74 2.06
N PHE A 41 8.95 -11.38 3.16
CA PHE A 41 8.29 -11.15 4.43
C PHE A 41 8.66 -9.81 5.05
N GLY A 42 9.82 -9.21 4.75
CA GLY A 42 10.26 -7.89 5.24
C GLY A 42 9.63 -6.69 4.53
N SER A 43 9.33 -6.81 3.23
CA SER A 43 8.83 -5.66 2.44
C SER A 43 7.38 -5.79 1.97
N ALA A 44 6.77 -6.98 2.01
CA ALA A 44 5.37 -7.17 1.62
C ALA A 44 4.33 -6.34 2.40
N PRO A 45 4.53 -5.93 3.68
CA PRO A 45 3.59 -5.03 4.33
C PRO A 45 3.57 -3.65 3.67
N ASN A 46 4.68 -3.18 3.11
CA ASN A 46 4.73 -1.92 2.37
C ASN A 46 3.92 -2.01 1.06
N LEU A 47 3.96 -3.14 0.37
CA LEU A 47 3.06 -3.42 -0.75
C LEU A 47 1.58 -3.39 -0.30
N GLY A 48 1.25 -4.07 0.80
CA GLY A 48 -0.11 -4.08 1.35
C GLY A 48 -0.60 -2.68 1.73
N THR A 49 0.24 -1.87 2.36
CA THR A 49 -0.04 -0.47 2.72
C THR A 49 -0.32 0.39 1.49
N SER A 50 0.47 0.25 0.42
CA SER A 50 0.24 0.96 -0.84
C SER A 50 -1.10 0.61 -1.46
N MET A 51 -1.45 -0.68 -1.44
CA MET A 51 -2.69 -1.19 -2.01
C MET A 51 -3.91 -0.87 -1.14
N MET A 52 -3.76 -0.52 0.13
CA MET A 52 -4.88 -0.11 0.97
C MET A 52 -5.06 1.41 1.03
N MET A 53 -3.99 2.19 1.22
CA MET A 53 -4.11 3.59 1.65
C MET A 53 -4.51 4.54 0.52
N ALA A 54 -3.86 4.44 -0.65
CA ALA A 54 -4.28 5.25 -1.80
C ALA A 54 -5.72 4.92 -2.24
N PRO A 55 -6.15 3.65 -2.33
CA PRO A 55 -7.54 3.29 -2.58
C PRO A 55 -8.53 3.73 -1.51
N ALA A 56 -8.15 3.77 -0.23
CA ALA A 56 -8.99 4.31 0.85
C ALA A 56 -9.37 5.77 0.58
N LEU A 57 -8.39 6.59 0.18
CA LEU A 57 -8.58 8.00 -0.11
C LEU A 57 -9.45 8.22 -1.35
N VAL A 58 -9.30 7.38 -2.37
CA VAL A 58 -10.15 7.39 -3.57
C VAL A 58 -11.58 6.95 -3.25
N PHE A 59 -11.76 5.92 -2.40
CA PHE A 59 -13.09 5.52 -1.94
C PHE A 59 -13.78 6.65 -1.18
N LEU A 60 -13.08 7.26 -0.22
CA LEU A 60 -13.63 8.34 0.59
C LEU A 60 -14.01 9.55 -0.27
N SER A 61 -13.16 9.94 -1.23
CA SER A 61 -13.46 11.08 -2.11
C SER A 61 -14.68 10.80 -2.99
N THR A 62 -14.77 9.61 -3.60
CA THR A 62 -15.92 9.23 -4.43
C THR A 62 -17.19 9.02 -3.61
N TYR A 63 -17.09 8.65 -2.33
CA TYR A 63 -18.21 8.54 -1.40
C TYR A 63 -18.76 9.92 -1.02
N LEU A 64 -17.90 10.82 -0.55
CA LEU A 64 -18.28 12.16 -0.09
C LEU A 64 -18.73 13.06 -1.23
N GLN A 65 -17.99 13.10 -2.34
CA GLN A 65 -18.27 14.03 -3.44
C GLN A 65 -19.30 13.49 -4.43
N LYS A 66 -19.67 12.21 -4.34
CA LYS A 66 -20.58 11.51 -5.26
C LYS A 66 -20.19 11.68 -6.74
N LYS A 67 -18.89 11.84 -7.01
CA LYS A 67 -18.28 12.01 -8.33
C LYS A 67 -17.12 11.05 -8.49
N ALA A 68 -16.76 10.76 -9.74
CA ALA A 68 -15.60 9.92 -10.02
C ALA A 68 -14.33 10.72 -9.71
N ALA A 69 -13.34 10.06 -9.12
CA ALA A 69 -12.03 10.64 -8.91
C ALA A 69 -11.30 10.79 -10.26
N SER A 70 -10.67 11.94 -10.47
CA SER A 70 -9.81 12.15 -11.64
C SER A 70 -8.48 11.42 -11.47
N LEU A 71 -7.83 11.05 -12.58
CA LEU A 71 -6.50 10.44 -12.54
C LEU A 71 -5.46 11.33 -11.83
N LYS A 72 -5.61 12.65 -11.92
CA LYS A 72 -4.76 13.60 -11.16
C LYS A 72 -4.92 13.41 -9.66
N TRP A 73 -6.16 13.31 -9.16
CA TRP A 73 -6.43 13.05 -7.74
C TRP A 73 -5.87 11.70 -7.29
N ILE A 74 -6.08 10.66 -8.10
CA ILE A 74 -5.60 9.30 -7.80
C ILE A 74 -4.06 9.28 -7.74
N GLY A 75 -3.38 9.93 -8.68
CA GLY A 75 -1.93 10.13 -8.65
C GLY A 75 -1.46 10.89 -7.41
N SER A 76 -2.18 11.95 -6.99
CA SER A 76 -1.88 12.67 -5.75
C SER A 76 -2.04 11.78 -4.51
N CYS A 77 -3.09 10.95 -4.43
CA CYS A 77 -3.26 9.97 -3.36
C CYS A 77 -2.11 8.96 -3.32
N ALA A 78 -1.64 8.52 -4.48
CA ALA A 78 -0.50 7.60 -4.58
C ALA A 78 0.80 8.24 -4.07
N ILE A 79 1.10 9.47 -4.52
CA ILE A 79 2.29 10.23 -4.07
C ILE A 79 2.23 10.49 -2.56
N PHE A 80 1.06 10.91 -2.05
CA PHE A 80 0.86 11.11 -0.61
C PHE A 80 1.10 9.82 0.17
N THR A 81 0.62 8.68 -0.33
CA THR A 81 0.87 7.38 0.27
C THR A 81 2.36 7.02 0.28
N SER A 82 3.10 7.24 -0.81
CA SER A 82 4.56 7.07 -0.84
C SER A 82 5.25 7.89 0.23
N PHE A 83 4.85 9.16 0.38
CA PHE A 83 5.43 10.05 1.37
C PHE A 83 5.17 9.57 2.80
N CYS A 84 3.94 9.16 3.10
CA CYS A 84 3.60 8.56 4.40
C CYS A 84 4.40 7.28 4.68
N GLN A 85 4.61 6.43 3.68
CA GLN A 85 5.43 5.22 3.83
C GLN A 85 6.88 5.55 4.13
N ILE A 86 7.49 6.46 3.38
CA ILE A 86 8.88 6.88 3.61
C ILE A 86 9.03 7.46 5.02
N LEU A 87 8.09 8.31 5.47
CA LEU A 87 8.12 8.86 6.83
C LEU A 87 7.97 7.77 7.90
N SER A 88 7.03 6.85 7.71
CA SER A 88 6.80 5.73 8.62
C SER A 88 8.03 4.84 8.74
N GLU A 89 8.65 4.49 7.61
CA GLU A 89 9.86 3.67 7.57
C GLU A 89 11.05 4.41 8.18
N SER A 90 11.23 5.70 7.86
CA SER A 90 12.29 6.53 8.46
C SER A 90 12.18 6.59 9.98
N TYR A 91 10.95 6.72 10.50
CA TYR A 91 10.70 6.68 11.94
C TYR A 91 10.99 5.30 12.54
N TYR A 92 10.61 4.22 11.87
CA TYR A 92 10.87 2.85 12.31
C TYR A 92 12.39 2.58 12.41
N LEU A 93 13.15 2.95 11.37
CA LEU A 93 14.60 2.79 11.33
C LEU A 93 15.31 3.60 12.41
N TYR A 94 14.87 4.85 12.63
CA TYR A 94 15.39 5.70 13.71
C TYR A 94 15.12 5.10 15.10
N SER A 95 13.91 4.59 15.34
CA SER A 95 13.49 4.08 16.65
C SER A 95 14.07 2.71 16.99
N HIS A 96 14.31 1.84 15.99
CA HIS A 96 14.75 0.47 16.20
C HIS A 96 16.22 0.23 15.80
N GLN A 97 16.95 1.28 15.39
CA GLN A 97 18.35 1.22 14.95
C GLN A 97 18.62 0.15 13.88
N VAL A 98 17.68 -0.02 12.94
CA VAL A 98 17.78 -1.00 11.86
C VAL A 98 18.33 -0.33 10.60
N ALA A 99 19.02 -1.10 9.76
CA ALA A 99 19.54 -0.61 8.48
C ALA A 99 18.41 -0.36 7.47
N PHE A 100 18.52 0.75 6.75
CA PHE A 100 17.61 1.12 5.67
C PHE A 100 17.64 0.08 4.54
N GLN A 101 16.48 -0.47 4.14
CA GLN A 101 16.39 -1.40 3.03
C GLN A 101 15.68 -0.77 1.83
N TRP A 102 16.40 -0.57 0.73
CA TRP A 102 15.85 -0.03 -0.53
C TRP A 102 14.67 -0.84 -1.09
N ILE A 103 14.60 -2.11 -0.74
CA ILE A 103 13.54 -3.01 -1.18
C ILE A 103 12.17 -2.67 -0.57
N ASP A 104 12.15 -2.03 0.62
CA ASP A 104 10.92 -1.55 1.26
C ASP A 104 10.25 -0.44 0.46
N ILE A 105 11.07 0.51 -0.05
CA ILE A 105 10.59 1.54 -0.98
C ILE A 105 10.08 0.88 -2.27
N LEU A 106 10.83 -0.07 -2.82
CA LEU A 106 10.48 -0.69 -4.11
C LEU A 106 9.12 -1.38 -4.06
N TYR A 107 8.84 -2.16 -3.02
CA TYR A 107 7.54 -2.81 -2.81
C TYR A 107 6.41 -1.79 -2.64
N GLY A 108 6.68 -0.68 -1.93
CA GLY A 108 5.75 0.44 -1.83
C GLY A 108 5.41 1.03 -3.20
N ILE A 109 6.42 1.31 -4.03
CA ILE A 109 6.25 1.85 -5.39
C ILE A 109 5.48 0.88 -6.28
N VAL A 110 5.82 -0.42 -6.28
CA VAL A 110 5.12 -1.43 -7.09
C VAL A 110 3.63 -1.44 -6.75
N GLY A 111 3.27 -1.43 -5.47
CA GLY A 111 1.88 -1.35 -5.03
C GLY A 111 1.15 -0.12 -5.56
N LEU A 112 1.81 1.03 -5.56
CA LEU A 112 1.22 2.29 -6.04
C LEU A 112 1.06 2.32 -7.55
N VAL A 113 2.03 1.78 -8.31
CA VAL A 113 1.90 1.63 -9.76
C VAL A 113 0.71 0.73 -10.09
N LEU A 114 0.55 -0.40 -9.41
CA LEU A 114 -0.61 -1.29 -9.58
C LEU A 114 -1.92 -0.56 -9.30
N VAL A 115 -1.98 0.22 -8.21
CA VAL A 115 -3.16 1.03 -7.87
C VAL A 115 -3.49 2.02 -9.00
N VAL A 116 -2.51 2.78 -9.49
CA VAL A 116 -2.72 3.76 -10.57
C VAL A 116 -3.15 3.06 -11.86
N LEU A 117 -2.53 1.94 -12.22
CA LEU A 117 -2.91 1.15 -13.40
C LEU A 117 -4.35 0.64 -13.31
N VAL A 118 -4.77 0.10 -12.16
CA VAL A 118 -6.16 -0.34 -11.95
C VAL A 118 -7.12 0.81 -12.26
N TYR A 119 -6.88 2.01 -11.73
CA TYR A 119 -7.77 3.14 -11.99
C TYR A 119 -7.65 3.74 -13.40
N TYR A 120 -6.51 3.60 -14.07
CA TYR A 120 -6.32 4.06 -15.44
C TYR A 120 -7.21 3.30 -16.44
N PHE A 121 -7.46 2.01 -16.18
CA PHE A 121 -8.27 1.16 -17.04
C PHE A 121 -9.78 1.11 -16.68
N LEU A 122 -10.26 1.97 -15.75
CA LEU A 122 -11.66 2.03 -15.29
C LEU A 122 -12.40 3.30 -15.75
#